data_AF-A0A382N337-F1
#
_entry.id   AF-A0A382N337-F1
#
_cell.length_a   1.000
_cell.length_b   1.000
_cell.length_c   1.000
_cell.angle_alpha   90.00
_cell.angle_beta   90.00
_cell.angle_gamma   90.00
#
_symmetry.space_group_name_H-M   'P 1'
#
loop_
_entity.id
_entity.type
_entity.pdbx_description
1 polymer ?
#
loop_
_entity_poly.entity_id
_entity_poly.type
_entity_poly.pdbx_seq_one_letter_code
_entity_poly.pdbx_strand_id
1 'polypeptide(L)'
;MPSEDDILNALKAVKYPGYSRDIVSFGIVKDVAVANGAVSVAIHLTSANAEAVGQIKSDCEAAIKAVEGVRLAHVQVQQPPGSGQAQPGGPAPGQGPQKAPGIARVIAVASGKGGVGKSTVSVNLACALAKRRANVGL
;
A
#
# COMPACT_ATOMS: atom_id res chain seq x y z
N MET A 1 6.35 -15.92 -23.70
CA MET A 1 5.71 -15.19 -22.59
C MET A 1 6.75 -15.13 -21.49
N PRO A 2 7.02 -13.95 -20.88
CA PRO A 2 8.01 -13.86 -19.81
C PRO A 2 7.59 -14.78 -18.66
N SER A 3 8.51 -15.61 -18.20
CA SER A 3 8.29 -16.48 -17.04
C SER A 3 8.69 -15.77 -15.75
N GLU A 4 8.26 -16.29 -14.60
CA GLU A 4 8.67 -15.76 -13.29
C GLU A 4 10.20 -15.79 -13.13
N ASP A 5 10.85 -16.84 -13.62
CA ASP A 5 12.31 -17.00 -13.60
C ASP A 5 13.03 -15.92 -14.42
N ASP A 6 12.47 -15.51 -15.56
CA ASP A 6 13.02 -14.43 -16.39
C ASP A 6 12.98 -13.09 -15.64
N ILE A 7 11.86 -12.82 -14.96
CA ILE A 7 11.70 -11.62 -14.14
C ILE A 7 12.66 -11.65 -12.94
N LEU A 8 12.76 -12.78 -12.25
CA LEU A 8 13.69 -12.95 -11.13
C LEU A 8 15.15 -12.75 -11.56
N ASN A 9 15.54 -13.25 -12.73
CA ASN A 9 16.87 -13.03 -13.28
C ASN A 9 17.12 -11.57 -13.64
N ALA A 10 16.13 -10.86 -14.19
CA ALA A 10 16.24 -9.43 -14.43
C ALA A 10 16.38 -8.62 -13.12
N LEU A 11 15.63 -9.00 -12.07
CA LEU A 11 15.69 -8.34 -10.76
C LEU A 11 17.01 -8.55 -10.02
N LYS A 12 17.75 -9.64 -10.29
CA LYS A 12 19.10 -9.86 -9.72
C LYS A 12 20.12 -8.79 -10.15
N ALA A 13 19.89 -8.09 -11.27
CA ALA A 13 20.74 -6.98 -11.69
C ALA A 13 20.56 -5.72 -10.82
N VAL A 14 19.43 -5.62 -10.11
CA VAL A 14 19.10 -4.46 -9.28
C VAL A 14 19.77 -4.57 -7.92
N LYS A 15 20.68 -3.64 -7.64
CA LYS A 15 21.40 -3.55 -6.37
C LYS A 15 20.61 -2.77 -5.34
N TYR A 16 20.73 -3.17 -4.08
CA TYR A 16 20.16 -2.39 -2.98
C TYR A 16 21.04 -1.17 -2.67
N PRO A 17 20.51 0.08 -2.67
CA PRO A 17 21.29 1.28 -2.36
C PRO A 17 21.95 1.22 -0.97
N GLY A 18 23.27 1.36 -0.93
CA GLY A 18 24.05 1.27 0.31
C GLY A 18 24.52 -0.14 0.69
N TYR A 19 24.15 -1.17 -0.08
CA TYR A 19 24.62 -2.55 0.11
C TYR A 19 25.20 -3.12 -1.19
N SER A 20 26.03 -4.15 -1.06
CA SER A 20 26.67 -4.82 -2.20
C SER A 20 25.85 -5.95 -2.81
N ARG A 21 24.78 -6.40 -2.13
CA ARG A 21 23.91 -7.49 -2.59
C ARG A 21 22.72 -6.96 -3.39
N ASP A 22 22.21 -7.79 -4.28
CA ASP A 22 21.00 -7.53 -5.05
C ASP A 22 19.72 -7.77 -4.23
N ILE A 23 18.61 -7.21 -4.72
CA ILE A 23 17.30 -7.25 -4.07
C ILE A 23 16.72 -8.67 -3.96
N VAL A 24 17.09 -9.59 -4.85
CA VAL A 24 16.60 -10.98 -4.81
C VAL A 24 17.36 -11.75 -3.73
N SER A 25 18.68 -11.64 -3.71
CA SER A 25 19.55 -12.23 -2.68
C SER A 25 19.28 -11.66 -1.29
N PHE A 26 18.80 -10.42 -1.18
CA PHE A 26 18.40 -9.84 0.10
C PHE A 26 17.05 -10.41 0.62
N GLY A 27 16.32 -11.18 -0.19
CA GLY A 27 15.04 -11.79 0.18
C GLY A 27 13.91 -10.78 0.38
N ILE A 28 14.04 -9.59 -0.22
CA ILE A 28 13.06 -8.51 -0.10
C ILE A 28 11.95 -8.62 -1.15
N VAL A 29 12.19 -9.31 -2.26
CA VAL A 29 11.13 -9.68 -3.20
C VAL A 29 10.28 -10.76 -2.55
N LYS A 30 8.98 -10.48 -2.35
CA LYS A 30 8.04 -11.41 -1.71
C LYS A 30 7.17 -12.14 -2.70
N ASP A 31 6.75 -11.45 -3.74
CA ASP A 31 5.80 -11.97 -4.71
C ASP A 31 6.10 -11.39 -6.09
N VAL A 32 5.98 -12.25 -7.10
CA VAL A 32 6.17 -11.93 -8.51
C VAL A 32 5.03 -12.58 -9.28
N ALA A 33 4.12 -11.76 -9.79
CA ALA A 33 3.00 -12.22 -10.60
C ALA A 33 3.19 -11.78 -12.05
N VAL A 34 3.08 -12.73 -12.99
CA VAL A 34 3.14 -12.45 -14.42
C VAL A 34 1.84 -12.89 -15.09
N ALA A 35 1.14 -11.96 -15.73
CA ALA A 35 -0.13 -12.21 -16.39
C ALA A 35 -0.22 -11.47 -17.74
N ASN A 36 -0.27 -12.22 -18.85
CA ASN A 36 -0.49 -11.67 -20.20
C ASN A 36 0.43 -10.49 -20.59
N GLY A 37 1.69 -10.50 -20.11
CA GLY A 37 2.66 -9.43 -20.34
C GLY A 37 2.58 -8.26 -19.35
N ALA A 38 1.68 -8.30 -18.37
CA ALA A 38 1.73 -7.45 -17.19
C ALA A 38 2.48 -8.15 -16.07
N VAL A 39 3.43 -7.47 -15.43
CA VAL A 39 4.25 -7.97 -14.33
C VAL A 39 3.97 -7.13 -13.09
N SER A 40 3.62 -7.78 -11.99
CA SER A 40 3.48 -7.16 -10.67
C SER A 40 4.53 -7.74 -9.74
N VAL A 41 5.31 -6.88 -9.08
CA VAL A 41 6.33 -7.29 -8.10
C VAL A 41 6.05 -6.63 -6.77
N ALA A 42 5.98 -7.42 -5.70
CA ALA A 42 5.86 -6.95 -4.34
C ALA A 42 7.22 -7.05 -3.62
N ILE A 43 7.71 -5.91 -3.12
CA ILE A 43 8.99 -5.79 -2.44
C ILE A 43 8.76 -5.27 -1.02
N HIS A 44 9.30 -5.97 -0.02
CA HIS A 44 9.25 -5.56 1.37
C HIS A 44 10.60 -5.02 1.80
N LEU A 45 10.72 -3.71 1.91
CA LEU A 45 11.91 -3.06 2.44
C LEU A 45 11.79 -2.93 3.95
N THR A 46 12.88 -3.20 4.69
CA THR A 46 12.95 -2.93 6.14
C THR A 46 13.47 -1.51 6.43
N SER A 47 14.05 -0.83 5.45
CA SER A 47 14.58 0.53 5.63
C SER A 47 13.51 1.60 5.46
N ALA A 48 13.56 2.62 6.32
CA ALA A 48 12.69 3.79 6.28
C ALA A 48 13.13 4.88 5.28
N ASN A 49 14.13 4.61 4.44
CA ASN A 49 14.70 5.61 3.55
C ASN A 49 13.87 5.74 2.26
N ALA A 50 13.15 6.87 2.13
CA ALA A 50 12.32 7.17 0.97
C ALA A 50 13.12 7.30 -0.35
N GLU A 51 14.37 7.75 -0.29
CA GLU A 51 15.23 7.85 -1.49
C GLU A 51 15.60 6.46 -2.01
N ALA A 52 15.98 5.55 -1.12
CA ALA A 52 16.30 4.17 -1.49
C ALA A 52 15.09 3.44 -2.08
N VAL A 53 13.88 3.73 -1.57
CA VAL A 53 12.62 3.18 -2.08
C VAL A 53 12.33 3.67 -3.50
N GLY A 54 12.47 4.97 -3.74
CA GLY A 54 12.28 5.55 -5.07
C GLY A 54 13.26 4.97 -6.08
N GLN A 55 14.54 4.86 -5.70
CA GLN A 55 15.59 4.30 -6.54
C GLN A 55 15.32 2.83 -6.87
N ILE A 56 15.06 1.98 -5.86
CA ILE A 56 14.75 0.56 -6.06
C ILE A 56 13.52 0.39 -6.96
N LYS A 57 12.46 1.17 -6.72
CA LYS A 57 11.26 1.10 -7.54
C LYS A 57 11.57 1.41 -9.02
N SER A 58 12.29 2.50 -9.27
CA SER A 58 12.68 2.91 -10.63
C SER A 58 13.56 1.86 -11.31
N ASP A 59 14.56 1.35 -10.59
CA ASP A 59 15.51 0.36 -11.13
C ASP A 59 14.82 -0.99 -11.41
N CYS A 60 13.90 -1.41 -10.54
CA CYS A 60 13.06 -2.59 -10.77
C CYS A 60 12.16 -2.41 -11.98
N GLU A 61 11.46 -1.27 -12.10
CA GLU A 61 10.60 -1.00 -13.25
C GLU A 61 11.40 -0.99 -14.56
N ALA A 62 12.61 -0.42 -14.56
CA ALA A 62 13.50 -0.42 -15.72
C ALA A 62 13.97 -1.83 -16.08
N ALA A 63 14.42 -2.62 -15.10
CA ALA A 63 14.86 -4.00 -15.31
C ALA A 63 13.73 -4.89 -15.85
N ILE A 64 12.52 -4.77 -15.30
CA ILE A 64 11.34 -5.53 -15.75
C ILE A 64 10.92 -5.11 -17.16
N LYS A 65 10.95 -3.82 -17.49
CA LYS A 65 10.62 -3.31 -18.84
C LYS A 65 11.63 -3.76 -19.91
N ALA A 66 12.86 -4.07 -19.53
CA ALA A 66 13.88 -4.58 -20.45
C ALA A 66 13.64 -6.05 -20.86
N VAL A 67 12.77 -6.78 -20.15
CA VAL A 67 12.44 -8.17 -20.47
C VAL A 67 11.50 -8.23 -21.68
N GLU A 68 11.88 -9.03 -22.67
CA GLU A 68 11.14 -9.15 -23.92
C GLU A 68 9.74 -9.75 -23.69
N GLY A 69 8.69 -9.04 -24.13
CA GLY A 69 7.30 -9.46 -23.93
C GLY A 69 6.59 -8.85 -22.72
N VAL A 70 7.26 -8.00 -21.94
CA VAL A 70 6.61 -7.20 -20.90
C VAL A 70 6.00 -5.94 -21.52
N ARG A 71 4.69 -5.74 -21.33
CA ARG A 71 3.94 -4.55 -21.74
C ARG A 71 3.76 -3.56 -20.60
N LEU A 72 3.62 -4.08 -19.38
CA LEU A 72 3.27 -3.28 -18.21
C LEU A 72 4.02 -3.80 -16.98
N ALA A 73 4.69 -2.90 -16.28
CA ALA A 73 5.46 -3.21 -15.08
C ALA A 73 4.90 -2.41 -13.90
N HIS A 74 4.45 -3.11 -12.86
CA HIS A 74 4.00 -2.53 -11.60
C HIS A 74 4.89 -3.03 -10.47
N VAL A 75 5.52 -2.11 -9.76
CA VAL A 75 6.33 -2.42 -8.57
C VAL A 75 5.67 -1.80 -7.36
N GLN A 76 5.23 -2.65 -6.42
CA GLN A 76 4.72 -2.24 -5.12
C GLN A 76 5.79 -2.44 -4.06
N VAL A 77 6.16 -1.35 -3.39
CA VAL A 77 7.10 -1.38 -2.28
C VAL A 77 6.33 -1.21 -0.97
N GLN A 78 6.37 -2.23 -0.11
CA GLN A 78 5.90 -2.16 1.26
C GLN A 78 7.07 -1.86 2.19
N GLN A 79 6.93 -0.82 3.02
CA GLN A 79 7.88 -0.50 4.09
C GLN A 79 7.24 -0.85 5.44
N PRO A 80 8.01 -1.12 6.51
CA PRO A 80 7.47 -1.23 7.85
C PRO A 80 6.68 0.04 8.18
N PRO A 81 5.60 -0.08 8.97
CA PRO A 81 4.72 1.02 9.31
C PRO A 81 5.49 2.06 10.12
N GLY A 82 6.09 3.04 9.42
CA GLY A 82 6.96 4.05 10.00
C GLY A 82 7.45 5.12 9.01
N SER A 83 7.41 4.87 7.70
CA SER A 83 7.98 5.80 6.72
C SER A 83 7.22 5.85 5.39
N GLY A 84 5.91 6.06 5.47
CA GLY A 84 5.11 6.70 4.42
C GLY A 84 5.12 6.03 3.04
N GLN A 85 4.05 5.31 2.74
CA GLN A 85 3.15 5.64 1.63
C GLN A 85 1.90 4.77 1.76
N ALA A 86 0.75 5.44 1.80
CA ALA A 86 -0.56 4.81 1.91
C ALA A 86 -0.82 3.89 0.72
N GLN A 87 -1.05 2.60 0.97
CA GLN A 87 -1.79 1.74 0.05
C GLN A 87 -3.29 1.95 0.28
N PRO A 88 -4.09 2.14 -0.78
CA PRO A 88 -5.54 2.27 -0.66
C PRO A 88 -6.14 0.85 -0.57
N GLY A 89 -6.39 0.36 0.64
CA GLY A 89 -7.13 -0.89 0.79
C GLY A 89 -6.90 -1.62 2.10
N GLY A 90 -7.57 -1.16 3.16
CA GLY A 90 -7.75 -1.93 4.39
C GLY A 90 -7.15 -1.27 5.63
N PRO A 91 -7.92 -1.16 6.74
CA PRO A 91 -7.39 -0.64 7.99
C PRO A 91 -6.36 -1.62 8.56
N ALA A 92 -5.10 -1.18 8.67
CA ALA A 92 -4.06 -1.90 9.38
C ALA A 92 -4.37 -1.93 10.89
N PRO A 93 -4.15 -3.05 11.60
CA PRO A 93 -4.37 -3.11 13.04
C PRO A 93 -3.38 -2.18 13.75
N GLY A 94 -3.87 -1.12 14.39
CA GLY A 94 -3.06 -0.24 15.25
C GLY A 94 -2.87 1.20 14.75
N GLN A 95 -3.28 1.54 13.53
CA GLN A 95 -3.42 2.94 13.14
C GLN A 95 -4.83 3.41 13.51
N GLY A 96 -4.92 4.24 14.56
CA GLY A 96 -6.15 4.99 14.83
C GLY A 96 -6.59 5.76 13.57
N PRO A 97 -7.89 6.03 13.39
CA PRO A 97 -8.44 6.56 12.16
C PRO A 97 -7.64 7.77 11.67
N GLN A 98 -7.13 7.67 10.43
CA GLN A 98 -6.39 8.73 9.77
C GLN A 98 -7.22 10.01 9.85
N LYS A 99 -6.68 11.06 10.48
CA LYS A 99 -7.43 12.31 10.69
C LYS A 99 -7.82 12.88 9.34
N ALA A 100 -9.12 12.89 9.06
CA ALA A 100 -9.65 13.59 7.89
C ALA A 100 -9.40 15.10 8.07
N PRO A 101 -8.80 15.78 7.07
CA PRO A 101 -8.50 17.20 7.18
C PRO A 101 -9.79 18.00 7.41
N GLY A 102 -9.77 18.90 8.41
CA GLY A 102 -10.95 19.67 8.83
C GLY A 102 -11.89 18.96 9.80
N ILE A 103 -11.67 17.68 10.13
CA ILE A 103 -12.51 16.93 11.08
C ILE A 103 -11.84 16.86 12.45
N ALA A 104 -12.46 17.50 13.45
CA ALA A 104 -11.94 17.54 14.81
C ALA A 104 -12.11 16.19 15.56
N ARG A 105 -13.21 15.47 15.30
CA ARG A 105 -13.56 14.22 16.01
C ARG A 105 -14.27 13.26 15.06
N VAL A 106 -13.96 11.97 15.16
CA VAL A 106 -14.62 10.88 14.43
C VAL A 106 -15.29 9.96 15.44
N ILE A 107 -16.58 9.67 15.23
CA ILE A 107 -17.37 8.75 16.07
C ILE A 107 -17.74 7.54 15.22
N ALA A 108 -17.19 6.37 15.57
CA ALA A 108 -17.51 5.13 14.88
C ALA A 108 -18.81 4.53 15.42
N VAL A 109 -19.78 4.26 14.54
CA VAL A 109 -21.03 3.56 14.87
C VAL A 109 -21.00 2.17 14.23
N ALA A 110 -20.77 1.15 15.04
CA ALA A 110 -20.73 -0.25 14.62
C ALA A 110 -21.95 -1.03 15.14
N SER A 111 -22.22 -2.20 14.57
CA SER A 111 -23.29 -3.10 15.01
C SER A 111 -22.71 -4.51 15.17
N GLY A 112 -22.85 -5.08 16.37
CA GLY A 112 -22.27 -6.37 16.72
C GLY A 112 -23.05 -7.58 16.21
N LYS A 113 -24.38 -7.48 16.04
CA LYS A 113 -25.25 -8.51 15.45
C LYS A 113 -26.24 -7.87 14.49
N GLY A 114 -26.63 -8.60 13.44
CA GLY A 114 -27.45 -8.08 12.33
C GLY A 114 -28.78 -7.45 12.80
N GLY A 115 -29.13 -6.30 12.22
CA GLY A 115 -30.45 -5.68 12.35
C GLY A 115 -30.56 -4.39 13.19
N VAL A 116 -29.54 -4.01 13.97
CA VAL A 116 -29.67 -2.91 14.96
C VAL A 116 -29.25 -1.53 14.43
N GLY A 117 -29.93 -1.05 13.39
CA GLY A 117 -30.11 0.39 13.16
C GLY A 117 -28.85 1.28 13.08
N LYS A 118 -27.69 0.78 12.59
CA LYS A 118 -26.45 1.58 12.44
C LYS A 118 -26.73 2.96 11.83
N SER A 119 -27.37 2.98 10.65
CA SER A 119 -27.71 4.22 9.96
C SER A 119 -28.70 5.08 10.75
N THR A 120 -29.68 4.45 11.40
CA THR A 120 -30.67 5.14 12.26
C THR A 120 -30.00 5.83 13.45
N VAL A 121 -29.03 5.18 14.08
CA VAL A 121 -28.26 5.74 15.21
C VAL A 121 -27.33 6.85 14.72
N SER A 122 -26.62 6.64 13.60
CA SER A 122 -25.74 7.66 13.03
C SER A 122 -26.49 8.94 12.66
N VAL A 123 -27.65 8.82 11.99
CA VAL A 123 -28.49 9.97 11.60
C VAL A 123 -29.02 10.71 12.83
N ASN A 124 -29.58 10.01 13.80
CA ASN A 124 -30.11 10.67 15.01
C ASN A 124 -29.01 11.35 15.83
N LEU A 125 -27.83 10.73 15.93
CA LEU A 125 -26.68 11.32 16.60
C LEU A 125 -26.21 12.60 15.89
N ALA A 126 -26.10 12.59 14.56
CA ALA A 126 -25.78 13.77 13.78
C ALA A 126 -26.81 14.89 13.98
N CYS A 127 -28.11 14.58 13.90
CA CYS A 127 -29.18 15.56 14.15
C CYS A 127 -29.10 16.18 15.55
N ALA A 128 -28.80 15.38 16.58
CA ALA A 128 -28.65 15.87 17.96
C ALA A 128 -27.44 16.81 18.12
N LEU A 129 -26.32 16.48 17.47
CA LEU A 129 -25.11 17.32 17.47
C LEU A 129 -25.33 18.63 16.71
N ALA A 130 -26.01 18.57 15.56
CA ALA A 130 -26.38 19.76 14.79
C ALA A 130 -27.31 20.70 15.60
N LYS A 131 -28.28 20.16 16.36
CA LYS A 131 -29.12 20.94 17.28
C LYS A 131 -28.31 21.64 18.39
N ARG A 132 -27.17 21.07 18.77
CA ARG A 132 -26.20 21.69 19.69
C ARG A 132 -25.22 22.65 19.00
N ARG A 133 -25.49 23.03 17.75
CA ARG A 133 -24.66 23.89 16.89
C ARG A 133 -23.24 23.34 16.64
N ALA A 134 -23.04 22.03 16.72
CA ALA A 134 -21.80 21.43 16.27
C ALA A 134 -21.77 21.38 14.73
N ASN A 135 -20.58 21.59 14.14
CA ASN A 135 -20.35 21.30 12.73
C ASN A 135 -20.20 19.79 12.57
N VAL A 136 -21.17 19.14 11.93
CA VAL A 136 -21.27 17.68 11.84
C VAL A 136 -21.46 17.26 10.39
N GLY A 137 -20.81 16.17 9.99
CA GLY A 137 -20.98 15.49 8.71
C GLY A 137 -21.24 14.00 8.94
N LEU A 138 -21.83 13.34 7.95
CA LEU A 138 -22.21 11.92 7.98
C LEU A 138 -21.64 11.21 6.76
#